data_AF-A0A7G8HH60-F1
#
_entry.id   AF-A0A7G8HH60-F1
#
_cell.length_a   1.000
_cell.length_b   1.000
_cell.length_c   1.000
_cell.angle_alpha   90.00
_cell.angle_beta   90.00
_cell.angle_gamma   90.00
#
_symmetry.space_group_name_H-M   'P 1'
#
loop_
_entity.id
_entity.type
_entity.pdbx_description
1 polymer ?
#
loop_
_entity_poly.entity_id
_entity_poly.type
_entity_poly.pdbx_seq_one_letter_code
_entity_poly.pdbx_strand_id
1 'polypeptide(L)' 'MAEVNGARSSVMARLTLSALDRASQDPSCWRDPLVHRALLVSGLSVLTAAMGLLRSDLDR' A
#
# COMPACT_ATOMS: atom_id res chain seq x y z
N MET A 1 2.02 10.15 17.82
CA MET A 1 0.95 9.95 16.81
C MET A 1 1.50 9.48 15.45
N ALA A 2 2.69 9.91 15.02
CA ALA A 2 3.34 9.44 13.77
C ALA A 2 3.65 7.93 13.75
N GLU A 3 4.05 7.34 14.87
CA GLU A 3 4.39 5.91 14.94
C GLU A 3 3.21 4.96 14.68
N VAL A 4 2.00 5.33 15.12
CA VAL A 4 0.77 4.56 14.84
C VAL A 4 0.43 4.60 13.34
N ASN A 5 0.73 5.72 12.68
CA ASN A 5 0.50 5.88 11.25
C ASN A 5 1.54 5.11 10.42
N GLY A 6 2.80 5.11 10.86
CA GLY A 6 3.86 4.29 10.26
C GLY A 6 3.62 2.79 10.42
N ALA A 7 3.17 2.35 11.60
CA ALA A 7 2.83 0.94 11.86
C ALA A 7 1.62 0.47 11.03
N ARG A 8 0.54 1.27 10.94
CA ARG A 8 -0.60 0.96 10.07
C ARG A 8 -0.23 0.96 8.59
N SER A 9 0.58 1.91 8.14
CA SER A 9 1.10 1.96 6.77
C SER A 9 1.95 0.73 6.45
N SER A 10 2.79 0.27 7.40
CA SER A 10 3.60 -0.95 7.24
C SER A 10 2.73 -2.22 7.11
N VAL A 11 1.69 -2.35 7.93
CA VAL A 11 0.73 -3.46 7.82
C VAL A 11 -0.01 -3.42 6.49
N MET A 12 -0.50 -2.24 6.09
CA MET A 12 -1.15 -2.07 4.78
C MET A 12 -0.20 -2.34 3.61
N ALA A 13 1.08 -1.95 3.71
CA ALA A 13 2.09 -2.25 2.71
C ALA A 13 2.26 -3.75 2.51
N ARG A 14 2.40 -4.50 3.63
CA ARG A 14 2.52 -5.96 3.61
C ARG A 14 1.27 -6.62 3.04
N LEU A 15 0.08 -6.20 3.47
CA LEU A 15 -1.18 -6.73 2.94
C LEU A 15 -1.36 -6.44 1.44
N THR A 16 -0.97 -5.24 0.99
CA THR A 16 -1.01 -4.86 -0.43
C THR A 16 -0.03 -5.70 -1.23
N LEU A 17 1.19 -5.91 -0.73
CA LEU A 17 2.20 -6.76 -1.38
C LEU A 17 1.76 -8.22 -1.43
N SER A 18 1.17 -8.76 -0.35
CA SER A 18 0.62 -10.12 -0.36
C SER A 18 -0.58 -10.27 -1.31
N ALA A 19 -1.44 -9.25 -1.40
CA ALA A 19 -2.53 -9.23 -2.36
C ALA A 19 -2.01 -9.15 -3.80
N LEU A 20 -0.96 -8.34 -4.04
CA LEU A 20 -0.31 -8.21 -5.33
C LEU A 20 0.40 -9.49 -5.76
N ASP A 21 1.09 -10.19 -4.84
CA ASP A 21 1.77 -11.45 -5.10
C ASP A 21 0.76 -12.55 -5.47
N ARG A 22 -0.34 -12.65 -4.73
CA ARG A 22 -1.46 -13.55 -5.08
C ARG A 22 -2.07 -13.21 -6.43
N ALA A 23 -2.25 -11.91 -6.70
CA ALA A 23 -2.75 -11.46 -7.99
C ALA A 23 -1.78 -11.76 -9.12
N SER A 24 -0.47 -11.65 -8.89
CA SER A 24 0.57 -11.98 -9.87
C SER A 24 0.59 -13.47 -10.22
N GLN A 25 0.19 -14.35 -9.30
CA GLN A 25 0.14 -15.80 -9.52
C GLN A 25 -1.13 -16.25 -10.25
N ASP A 26 -2.22 -15.48 -10.15
CA ASP A 26 -3.48 -15.75 -10.84
C ASP A 26 -3.90 -14.60 -11.77
N PRO A 27 -3.51 -14.62 -13.06
CA PRO A 27 -3.86 -13.57 -14.01
C PRO A 27 -5.38 -13.43 -14.26
N SER A 28 -6.20 -14.41 -13.85
CA SER A 28 -7.66 -14.29 -13.96
C SER A 28 -8.25 -13.28 -12.97
N CYS A 29 -7.60 -13.06 -11.82
CA CYS A 29 -8.06 -12.11 -10.81
C CYS A 29 -7.93 -10.65 -11.25
N TRP A 30 -7.04 -10.35 -12.20
CA TRP A 30 -6.89 -9.02 -12.79
C TRP A 30 -8.09 -8.61 -13.64
N ARG A 31 -8.96 -9.56 -14.01
CA ARG A 31 -10.21 -9.26 -14.74
C ARG A 31 -11.25 -8.55 -13.87
N ASP A 32 -11.11 -8.59 -12.55
CA ASP A 32 -12.03 -7.89 -11.65
C ASP A 32 -11.59 -6.41 -11.49
N PRO A 33 -12.41 -5.44 -11.94
CA PRO A 33 -12.10 -4.02 -11.76
C PRO A 33 -12.04 -3.58 -10.28
N LEU A 34 -12.69 -4.31 -9.38
CA LEU A 34 -12.60 -4.04 -7.94
C LEU A 34 -11.22 -4.39 -7.38
N VAL A 35 -10.61 -5.49 -7.85
CA VAL A 35 -9.27 -5.91 -7.42
C VAL A 35 -8.21 -4.89 -7.87
N HIS A 36 -8.30 -4.44 -9.12
CA HIS A 36 -7.45 -3.36 -9.63
C HIS A 36 -7.56 -2.09 -8.79
N ARG A 37 -8.79 -1.66 -8.51
CA ARG A 37 -9.05 -0.44 -7.74
C ARG A 37 -8.57 -0.59 -6.30
N ALA A 38 -8.78 -1.75 -5.68
CA ALA A 38 -8.31 -2.04 -4.32
C ALA A 38 -6.77 -2.02 -4.24
N LEU A 39 -6.08 -2.66 -5.20
CA LEU A 39 -4.62 -2.64 -5.27
C LEU A 39 -4.06 -1.23 -5.48
N LEU A 40 -4.64 -0.47 -6.42
CA LEU A 40 -4.22 0.91 -6.69
C LEU A 40 -4.43 1.81 -5.48
N VAL A 41 -5.63 1.80 -4.88
CA VAL A 41 -5.95 2.67 -3.74
C VAL A 41 -5.14 2.30 -2.51
N SER A 42 -4.97 1.00 -2.23
CA SER A 42 -4.17 0.52 -1.10
C SER A 42 -2.69 0.84 -1.28
N GLY A 43 -2.14 0.59 -2.47
CA GLY A 43 -0.75 0.91 -2.80
C GLY A 43 -0.45 2.41 -2.77
N LEU A 44 -1.33 3.24 -3.36
CA LEU A 44 -1.18 4.69 -3.36
C LEU A 44 -1.25 5.27 -1.94
N SER A 45 -2.14 4.73 -1.09
CA SER A 45 -2.25 5.16 0.31
C SER A 45 -0.98 4.89 1.11
N VAL A 46 -0.38 3.71 0.90
CA VAL A 46 0.90 3.34 1.50
C VAL A 46 2.04 4.25 1.02
N LEU A 47 2.13 4.50 -0.29
CA LEU A 47 3.15 5.38 -0.86
C LEU A 47 3.02 6.82 -0.35
N THR A 48 1.79 7.32 -0.24
CA THR A 48 1.51 8.67 0.27
C THR A 48 1.92 8.80 1.74
N ALA A 49 1.61 7.78 2.56
CA ALA A 49 2.04 7.73 3.95
C ALA A 49 3.58 7.66 4.08
N ALA A 50 4.24 6.86 3.25
CA ALA A 50 5.70 6.77 3.21
C ALA A 50 6.36 8.11 2.80
N MET A 51 5.83 8.79 1.78
CA MET A 51 6.30 10.12 1.39
C MET A 51 6.10 11.16 2.49
N GLY A 52 5.00 11.10 3.24
CA GLY A 52 4.77 12.00 4.38
C GLY A 52 5.79 11.79 5.50
N LEU A 53 6.15 10.55 5.80
CA LEU A 53 7.22 10.22 6.75
C LEU A 53 8.58 10.70 6.25
N LEU A 54 8.90 10.45 4.98
CA LEU A 54 10.17 10.86 4.37
C LEU A 54 10.32 12.39 4.34
N ARG A 55 9.22 13.12 4.05
CA ARG A 55 9.21 14.58 4.09
C ARG A 55 9.42 15.12 5.50
N SER A 56 8.79 14.50 6.49
CA SER A 56 8.96 14.86 7.90
C SER A 56 10.39 14.62 8.40
N ASP A 57 11.07 13.63 7.85
CA ASP A 57 12.47 13.32 8.18
C ASP A 57 13.44 14.29 7.49
N LEU A 58 13.14 14.72 6.26
CA LEU A 58 13.95 15.69 5.51
C LEU A 58 13.81 17.15 5.97
N ASP A 59 12.64 17.54 6.50
CA ASP A 59 12.42 18.88 7.06
C ASP A 59 12.98 19.03 8.51
N ARG A 60 13.75 18.04 8.98
CA ARG A 60 14.34 17.96 10.32
C ARG A 60 15.85 18.16 10.30
#